data_AF-A0A3N4L4T6-F1
#
_entry.id   AF-A0A3N4L4T6-F1
#
_cell.length_a   1.000
_cell.length_b   1.000
_cell.length_c   1.000
_cell.angle_alpha   90.00
_cell.angle_beta   90.00
_cell.angle_gamma   90.00
#
_symmetry.space_group_name_H-M   'P 1'
#
loop_
_entity.id
_entity.type
_entity.pdbx_description
1 polymer ?
#
loop_
_entity_poly.entity_id
_entity_poly.type
_entity_poly.pdbx_seq_one_letter_code
_entity_poly.pdbx_strand_id
1 'polypeptide(L)' 'MLIQNKEHLTMEGLSKIVAIKASMNTGLSDELKAAFPDITPVQRPNVLNCRIKDPY' A
#
# COMPACT_ATOMS: atom_id res chain seq x y z
N MET A 1 -8.54 4.29 -7.02
CA MET A 1 -10.02 4.45 -7.00
C MET A 1 -10.72 3.72 -5.85
N LEU A 2 -10.08 2.84 -5.06
CA LEU A 2 -10.73 2.06 -3.99
C LEU A 2 -11.55 2.88 -2.97
N ILE A 3 -11.06 4.05 -2.57
CA ILE A 3 -11.79 4.94 -1.66
C ILE A 3 -12.90 5.70 -2.38
N GLN A 4 -12.60 6.26 -3.55
CA GLN A 4 -13.55 7.03 -4.37
C GLN A 4 -14.77 6.19 -4.79
N ASN A 5 -14.55 4.93 -5.17
CA ASN A 5 -15.60 3.99 -5.55
C ASN A 5 -16.29 3.32 -4.35
N LYS A 6 -15.91 3.67 -3.12
CA LYS A 6 -16.41 3.04 -1.88
C LYS A 6 -16.15 1.53 -1.76
N GLU A 7 -15.24 0.97 -2.55
CA GLU A 7 -14.88 -0.45 -2.49
C GLU A 7 -14.28 -0.84 -1.14
N HIS A 8 -13.64 0.10 -0.44
CA HIS A 8 -13.11 -0.09 0.92
C HIS A 8 -14.15 -0.49 1.98
N LEU A 9 -15.45 -0.37 1.67
CA LEU A 9 -16.53 -0.82 2.55
C LEU A 9 -16.75 -2.34 2.50
N THR A 10 -16.15 -3.03 1.52
CA THR A 10 -16.17 -4.50 1.44
C THR A 10 -14.86 -5.06 2.01
N MET A 11 -14.90 -6.31 2.48
CA MET A 11 -13.70 -6.99 2.99
C MET A 11 -12.61 -7.10 1.93
N GLU A 12 -13.02 -7.36 0.68
CA GLU A 12 -12.09 -7.45 -0.46
C GLU A 12 -11.42 -6.09 -0.72
N GLY A 13 -12.18 -5.00 -0.77
CA GLY A 13 -11.62 -3.67 -1.01
C GLY A 13 -10.77 -3.17 0.14
N LEU A 14 -11.15 -3.46 1.39
CA LEU A 14 -10.32 -3.18 2.56
C LEU A 14 -9.01 -3.96 2.50
N SER A 15 -9.06 -5.26 2.17
CA SER A 15 -7.87 -6.10 2.01
C SER A 15 -6.92 -5.55 0.94
N LYS A 16 -7.47 -5.08 -0.20
CA LYS A 16 -6.67 -4.41 -1.25
C LYS A 16 -5.97 -3.15 -0.71
N ILE A 17 -6.63 -2.36 0.13
CA ILE A 17 -6.00 -1.19 0.77
C ILE A 17 -4.86 -1.60 1.71
N VAL A 18 -5.07 -2.64 2.52
CA VAL A 18 -4.04 -3.16 3.42
C VAL A 18 -2.83 -3.69 2.65
N ALA A 19 -3.07 -4.43 1.55
CA ALA A 19 -2.02 -4.91 0.66
C ALA A 19 -1.19 -3.75 0.05
N ILE A 20 -1.85 -2.64 -0.32
CA ILE A 20 -1.16 -1.43 -0.78
C ILE A 20 -0.34 -0.82 0.36
N LYS A 21 -0.93 -0.67 1.55
CA LYS A 21 -0.26 -0.10 2.73
C LYS A 21 0.99 -0.89 3.12
N ALA A 22 0.96 -2.21 2.98
CA ALA A 22 2.08 -3.09 3.29
C ALA A 22 3.34 -2.76 2.47
N SER A 23 3.17 -2.23 1.25
CA SER A 23 4.27 -1.85 0.36
C SER A 23 4.64 -0.36 0.43
N MET A 24 3.95 0.41 1.28
CA MET A 24 4.18 1.84 1.47
C MET A 24 5.05 2.12 2.68
N ASN A 25 6.07 2.95 2.49
CA ASN A 25 6.90 3.51 3.56
C ASN A 25 7.43 2.42 4.52
N THR A 26 6.93 2.40 5.76
CA THR A 26 7.30 1.48 6.83
C THR A 26 6.47 0.20 6.88
N GLY A 27 5.58 -0.03 5.92
CA GLY A 27 4.72 -1.22 5.85
C GLY A 27 3.58 -1.23 6.87
N LEU A 28 3.22 -2.41 7.38
CA LEU A 28 2.14 -2.62 8.36
C LEU A 28 2.64 -2.60 9.80
N SER A 29 1.81 -2.09 10.72
CA SER A 29 2.00 -2.29 12.17
C SER A 29 1.75 -3.74 12.56
N ASP A 30 2.22 -4.16 13.72
CA ASP A 30 2.07 -5.55 14.18
C ASP A 30 0.61 -5.93 14.42
N GLU A 31 -0.21 -4.99 14.90
CA GLU A 31 -1.66 -5.15 15.00
C GLU A 31 -2.31 -5.45 13.64
N LEU A 32 -1.89 -4.74 12.58
CA LEU A 32 -2.42 -4.96 11.24
C LEU A 32 -1.92 -6.28 10.63
N LYS A 33 -0.69 -6.71 10.93
CA LYS A 33 -0.19 -8.03 10.52
C LYS A 33 -0.98 -9.14 11.18
N ALA A 34 -1.31 -9.00 12.48
CA ALA A 34 -2.11 -9.97 13.21
C ALA A 34 -3.56 -10.02 12.70
N ALA A 35 -4.14 -8.87 12.35
CA ALA A 35 -5.50 -8.80 11.82
C ALA A 35 -5.63 -9.27 10.36
N PHE A 36 -4.55 -9.18 9.57
CA PHE A 36 -4.52 -9.57 8.15
C PHE A 36 -3.32 -10.49 7.85
N PRO A 37 -3.29 -11.72 8.40
CA PRO A 37 -2.12 -12.61 8.32
C PRO A 37 -1.81 -13.10 6.90
N ASP A 38 -2.84 -13.26 6.06
CA ASP A 38 -2.71 -13.82 4.70
C ASP A 38 -2.54 -12.76 3.62
N ILE A 39 -2.25 -11.51 3.99
CA ILE A 39 -2.17 -10.41 3.03
C ILE A 39 -0.85 -10.46 2.25
N THR A 40 -0.93 -10.49 0.92
CA THR A 40 0.25 -10.37 0.05
C THR A 40 0.48 -8.90 -0.32
N PRO A 41 1.63 -8.30 0.02
CA PRO A 41 1.93 -6.91 -0.33
C PRO A 41 1.95 -6.69 -1.85
N VAL A 42 1.42 -5.57 -2.31
CA VAL A 42 1.44 -5.23 -3.75
C VAL A 42 2.86 -4.95 -4.25
N GLN A 43 3.16 -5.25 -5.50
CA GLN A 43 4.47 -4.93 -6.06
C GLN A 43 4.67 -3.40 -6.11
N ARG A 44 5.73 -2.91 -5.47
CA ARG A 44 6.08 -1.49 -5.53
C ARG A 44 6.76 -1.18 -6.87
N PRO A 45 6.30 -0.16 -7.63
CA PRO A 45 6.95 0.21 -8.88
C PRO A 45 8.36 0.75 -8.63
N ASN A 46 9.30 0.34 -9.48
CA ASN A 46 10.66 0.86 -9.43
C ASN A 46 10.71 2.24 -10.13
N VAL A 47 11.20 3.26 -9.41
CA VAL A 47 11.37 4.61 -9.94
C VAL A 47 12.85 4.85 -10.18
N LEU A 48 13.29 4.69 -11.43
CA LEU A 48 14.71 4.79 -11.82
C LEU A 48 15.25 6.23 -11.81
N ASN A 49 14.37 7.23 -11.94
CA ASN A 49 14.74 8.64 -12.10
C ASN A 49 14.56 9.45 -10.80
N CYS A 50 15.00 8.92 -9.65
CA CYS A 50 15.14 9.71 -8.43
C CYS A 50 16.38 10.64 -8.48
N ARG A 51 16.54 11.39 -9.58
CA ARG A 51 17.55 12.45 -9.64
C ARG A 51 16.91 13.73 -9.13
N ILE A 52 17.35 14.19 -7.96
CA ILE A 52 17.11 15.57 -7.55
C ILE A 52 17.89 16.41 -8.56
N LYS A 53 17.19 17.20 -9.38
CA LYS A 53 17.85 18.13 -10.28
C LYS A 53 18.57 19.18 -9.43
N ASP A 54 19.87 19.35 -9.66
CA ASP A 54 20.62 20.46 -9.06
C ASP A 54 19.96 21.78 -9.50
N PRO A 55 19.61 22.68 -8.57
CA PRO A 55 19.01 23.97 -8.91
C PRO A 55 20.02 24.99 -9.47
N TYR A 56 21.32 24.68 -9.51
CA TYR A 56 22.38 25.56 -10.00
C TYR A 56 22.94 25.13 -11.37
#